data_AF-A0A1I1V455-F1
#
_entry.id   AF-A0A1I1V455-F1
#
_cell.length_a   1.000
_cell.length_b   1.000
_cell.length_c   1.000
_cell.angle_alpha   90.00
_cell.angle_beta   90.00
_cell.angle_gamma   90.00
#
_symmetry.space_group_name_H-M   'P 1'
#
loop_
_entity.id
_entity.type
_entity.pdbx_description
1 polymer ?
#
loop_
_entity_poly.entity_id
_entity_poly.type
_entity_poly.pdbx_seq_one_letter_code
_entity_poly.pdbx_strand_id
1 'polypeptide(L)'
;MAKRPSSIDRLDPEVRDWIGRLRDQGRTLDEIIAKLRELDVEALPSRSALHRHLQKAEAIAERLRKSRAVADVIVRRLGDAEPDKATRLNIELMHQAVFDMLSTAGEDGEPVTLEPMQVMLMAKALDHLGKASKDDVARTVAIEKRAAEKARAEALQQAEAAVVKAGGPKALTPELKEAFKAMLFGQSNG
;
A
#
# COMPACT_ATOMS: atom_id res chain seq x y z
N MET A 1 -0.39 16.65 32.13
CA MET A 1 -1.22 17.82 32.49
C MET A 1 -2.30 18.00 31.44
N ALA A 2 -3.58 18.02 31.81
CA ALA A 2 -4.67 18.24 30.86
C ALA A 2 -4.57 19.67 30.27
N LYS A 3 -4.52 19.78 28.93
CA LYS A 3 -4.38 21.07 28.24
C LYS A 3 -5.66 21.88 28.45
N ARG A 4 -5.55 23.07 29.04
CA ARG A 4 -6.71 23.94 29.31
C ARG A 4 -7.47 24.22 28.00
N PRO A 5 -8.80 24.03 27.95
CA PRO A 5 -9.60 24.27 26.75
C PRO A 5 -9.44 25.71 26.27
N SER A 6 -9.22 25.89 24.96
CA SER A 6 -9.16 27.21 24.35
C SER A 6 -10.52 27.89 24.35
N SER A 7 -10.58 29.20 24.11
CA SER A 7 -11.85 29.93 24.01
C SER A 7 -12.77 29.36 22.93
N ILE A 8 -12.20 28.82 21.84
CA ILE A 8 -12.97 28.16 20.77
C ILE A 8 -13.53 26.82 21.24
N ASP A 9 -12.78 26.05 22.03
CA ASP A 9 -13.22 24.73 22.48
C ASP A 9 -14.45 24.80 23.42
N ARG A 10 -14.71 25.99 24.00
CA ARG A 10 -15.85 26.28 24.87
C ARG A 10 -17.08 26.80 24.13
N LEU A 11 -16.96 27.13 22.86
CA LEU A 11 -18.10 27.51 22.03
C LEU A 11 -19.01 26.30 21.80
N ASP A 12 -20.29 26.58 21.58
CA ASP A 12 -21.26 25.57 21.17
C ASP A 12 -20.74 24.79 19.94
N PRO A 13 -20.85 23.45 19.90
CA PRO A 13 -20.57 22.65 18.72
C PRO A 13 -21.10 23.24 17.39
N GLU A 14 -22.32 23.78 17.37
CA GLU A 14 -22.92 24.36 16.17
C GLU A 14 -22.17 25.61 15.69
N VAL A 15 -21.74 26.46 16.62
CA VAL A 15 -20.95 27.67 16.33
C VAL A 15 -19.57 27.28 15.79
N ARG A 16 -18.95 26.23 16.34
CA ARG A 16 -17.65 25.74 15.84
C ARG A 16 -17.74 25.18 14.42
N ASP A 17 -18.79 24.41 14.14
CA ASP A 17 -19.04 23.88 12.79
C ASP A 17 -19.32 25.02 11.79
N TRP A 18 -20.08 26.02 12.21
CA TRP A 18 -20.32 27.21 11.38
C TRP A 18 -19.05 28.01 11.09
N ILE A 19 -18.14 28.16 12.07
CA ILE A 19 -16.80 28.74 11.85
C ILE A 19 -16.02 27.97 10.77
N GLY A 20 -16.08 26.64 10.79
CA GLY A 20 -15.50 25.78 9.76
C GLY A 20 -16.08 26.07 8.38
N ARG A 21 -17.41 26.11 8.25
CA ARG A 21 -18.09 26.41 6.99
C ARG A 21 -17.76 27.80 6.43
N LEU A 22 -17.66 28.82 7.28
CA LEU A 22 -17.24 30.15 6.85
C LEU A 22 -15.80 30.14 6.32
N ARG A 23 -14.92 29.35 6.94
CA ARG A 23 -13.55 29.18 6.44
C ARG A 23 -13.54 28.48 5.08
N ASP A 24 -14.35 27.45 4.89
CA ASP A 24 -14.47 26.72 3.62
C ASP A 24 -15.01 27.62 2.48
N GLN A 25 -15.82 28.62 2.82
CA GLN A 25 -16.29 29.66 1.90
C GLN A 25 -15.23 30.73 1.56
N GLY A 26 -14.00 30.59 2.07
CA GLY A 26 -12.89 31.51 1.79
C GLY A 26 -12.87 32.76 2.67
N ARG A 27 -13.68 32.82 3.75
CA ARG A 27 -13.67 33.97 4.66
C ARG A 27 -12.33 34.10 5.41
N THR A 28 -11.94 35.35 5.62
CA THR A 28 -10.80 35.74 6.44
C THR A 28 -11.12 35.61 7.93
N LEU A 29 -10.09 35.56 8.78
CA LEU A 29 -10.27 35.51 10.24
C LEU A 29 -11.07 36.70 10.75
N ASP A 30 -10.82 37.89 10.19
CA ASP A 30 -11.46 39.13 10.64
C ASP A 30 -12.94 39.16 10.24
N GLU A 31 -13.29 38.64 9.05
CA GLU A 31 -14.69 38.46 8.63
C GLU A 31 -15.44 37.45 9.51
N ILE A 32 -14.79 36.33 9.87
CA ILE A 32 -15.38 35.32 10.76
C ILE A 32 -15.64 35.92 12.14
N ILE A 33 -14.70 36.70 12.69
CA ILE A 33 -14.88 37.40 13.96
C ILE A 33 -16.00 38.45 13.88
N ALA A 34 -16.08 39.20 12.79
CA ALA A 34 -17.16 40.16 12.58
C ALA A 34 -18.54 39.46 12.56
N LYS A 35 -18.63 38.30 11.91
CA LYS A 35 -19.84 37.49 11.87
C LYS A 35 -20.22 36.88 13.22
N LEU A 36 -19.24 36.48 14.02
CA LEU A 36 -19.48 36.04 15.41
C LEU A 36 -19.97 37.17 16.31
N ARG A 37 -19.57 38.43 16.04
CA ARG A 37 -20.10 39.61 16.75
C ARG A 37 -21.55 39.90 16.39
N GLU A 38 -21.92 39.76 15.12
CA GLU A 38 -23.31 39.96 14.68
C GLU A 38 -24.28 38.98 15.34
N LEU A 39 -23.81 37.78 15.69
CA LEU A 39 -24.61 36.74 16.34
C LEU A 39 -24.62 36.80 17.88
N ASP A 40 -24.02 37.84 18.47
CA ASP A 40 -23.95 38.05 19.92
C ASP A 40 -23.41 36.84 20.71
N VAL A 41 -22.36 36.21 20.18
CA VAL A 41 -21.72 35.05 20.84
C VAL A 41 -21.04 35.52 22.13
N GLU A 42 -21.53 35.05 23.29
CA GLU A 42 -21.11 35.47 24.64
C GLU A 42 -19.58 35.45 24.87
N ALA A 43 -18.87 34.53 24.22
CA ALA A 43 -17.44 34.34 24.38
C ALA A 43 -16.69 34.46 23.03
N LEU A 44 -16.61 35.68 22.51
CA LEU A 44 -15.89 35.95 21.26
C LEU A 44 -14.42 35.51 21.33
N PRO A 45 -13.97 34.63 20.42
CA PRO A 45 -12.60 34.15 20.43
C PRO A 45 -11.63 35.22 19.90
N SER A 46 -10.41 35.22 20.45
CA SER A 46 -9.34 36.06 19.89
C SER A 46 -8.90 35.55 18.52
N ARG A 47 -8.35 36.45 17.70
CA ARG A 47 -7.80 36.13 16.37
C ARG A 47 -6.79 34.99 16.40
N SER A 48 -5.89 34.98 17.39
CA SER A 48 -4.89 33.93 17.54
C SER A 48 -5.50 32.59 17.97
N ALA A 49 -6.58 32.59 18.75
CA ALA A 49 -7.30 31.37 19.10
C ALA A 49 -8.01 30.77 17.88
N LEU A 50 -8.65 31.62 17.07
CA LEU A 50 -9.28 31.24 15.81
C LEU A 50 -8.27 30.69 14.80
N HIS A 51 -7.16 31.38 14.61
CA HIS A 51 -6.09 30.92 13.72
C HIS A 51 -5.59 29.52 14.10
N ARG A 52 -5.25 29.29 15.38
CA ARG A 52 -4.78 27.97 15.84
C ARG A 52 -5.82 26.87 15.68
N HIS A 53 -7.09 27.18 15.87
CA HIS A 53 -8.17 26.21 15.68
C HIS A 53 -8.27 25.80 14.21
N LEU A 54 -8.32 26.77 13.29
CA LEU A 54 -8.39 26.52 11.85
C LEU A 54 -7.12 25.84 11.32
N GLN A 55 -5.95 26.19 11.84
CA GLN A 55 -4.68 25.54 11.47
C GLN A 55 -4.68 24.06 11.83
N LYS A 56 -5.23 23.68 13.00
CA LYS A 56 -5.40 22.26 13.36
C LYS A 56 -6.39 21.55 12.45
N ALA A 57 -7.51 22.19 12.13
CA ALA A 57 -8.51 21.64 11.22
C ALA A 57 -7.91 21.40 9.83
N GLU A 58 -7.13 22.35 9.30
CA GLU A 58 -6.44 22.21 8.02
C GLU A 58 -5.41 21.07 8.05
N ALA A 59 -4.62 20.95 9.13
CA ALA A 59 -3.66 19.85 9.26
C ALA A 59 -4.34 18.47 9.25
N ILE A 60 -5.51 18.35 9.88
CA ILE A 60 -6.32 17.12 9.85
C ILE A 60 -6.89 16.89 8.44
N ALA A 61 -7.43 17.94 7.82
CA ALA A 61 -7.97 17.87 6.45
C ALA A 61 -6.90 17.42 5.45
N GLU A 62 -5.69 17.99 5.54
CA GLU A 62 -4.57 17.64 4.69
C GLU A 62 -4.12 16.19 4.90
N ARG A 63 -4.04 15.74 6.16
CA ARG A 63 -3.75 14.33 6.46
C ARG A 63 -4.81 13.40 5.87
N LEU A 64 -6.09 13.78 5.92
CA LEU A 64 -7.18 13.01 5.33
C LEU A 64 -7.13 13.00 3.80
N ARG A 65 -6.80 14.12 3.14
CA ARG A 65 -6.60 14.18 1.68
C ARG A 65 -5.47 13.25 1.26
N LYS A 66 -4.31 13.32 1.93
CA LYS A 66 -3.18 12.41 1.70
C LYS A 66 -3.60 10.94 1.90
N SER A 67 -4.31 10.64 2.99
CA SER A 67 -4.79 9.29 3.27
C SER A 67 -5.75 8.77 2.20
N ARG A 68 -6.64 9.62 1.67
CA ARG A 68 -7.55 9.26 0.57
C ARG A 68 -6.79 9.02 -0.73
N ALA A 69 -5.84 9.89 -1.08
CA ALA A 69 -5.02 9.70 -2.28
C ALA A 69 -4.23 8.38 -2.22
N VAL A 70 -3.67 8.04 -1.06
CA VAL A 70 -3.00 6.73 -0.84
C VAL A 70 -4.00 5.58 -0.97
N ALA A 71 -5.16 5.68 -0.33
CA ALA A 71 -6.20 4.65 -0.42
C ALA A 71 -6.68 4.43 -1.87
N ASP A 72 -6.87 5.49 -2.66
CA ASP A 72 -7.27 5.41 -4.06
C ASP A 72 -6.20 4.72 -4.91
N VAL A 73 -4.91 5.02 -4.67
CA VAL A 73 -3.80 4.33 -5.33
C VAL A 73 -3.77 2.84 -4.95
N ILE A 74 -3.99 2.52 -3.68
CA ILE A 74 -4.04 1.15 -3.20
C ILE A 74 -5.21 0.40 -3.85
N VAL A 75 -6.42 0.96 -3.86
CA VAL A 75 -7.60 0.34 -4.47
C VAL A 75 -7.39 0.15 -5.97
N ARG A 76 -6.84 1.13 -6.69
CA ARG A 76 -6.54 0.98 -8.13
C ARG A 76 -5.48 -0.09 -8.39
N ARG A 77 -4.42 -0.16 -7.58
CA ARG A 77 -3.37 -1.15 -7.77
C ARG A 77 -3.79 -2.55 -7.32
N LEU A 78 -4.60 -2.68 -6.28
CA LEU A 78 -5.06 -3.97 -5.75
C LEU A 78 -6.30 -4.50 -6.49
N GLY A 79 -7.21 -3.63 -6.92
CA GLY A 79 -8.45 -4.02 -7.58
C GLY A 79 -8.23 -4.74 -8.91
N ASP A 80 -7.16 -4.40 -9.63
CA ASP A 80 -6.79 -4.99 -10.91
C ASP A 80 -5.59 -5.96 -10.82
N ALA A 81 -5.04 -6.17 -9.62
CA ALA A 81 -3.85 -6.99 -9.41
C ALA A 81 -4.19 -8.47 -9.20
N GLU A 82 -3.39 -9.33 -9.82
CA GLU A 82 -3.32 -10.74 -9.42
C GLU A 82 -2.92 -10.85 -7.93
N PRO A 83 -3.40 -11.87 -7.19
CA PRO A 83 -3.17 -12.00 -5.74
C PRO A 83 -1.71 -11.87 -5.30
N ASP A 84 -0.76 -12.34 -6.11
CA ASP A 84 0.67 -12.27 -5.83
C ASP A 84 1.19 -10.80 -5.96
N LYS A 85 0.67 -10.01 -6.91
CA LYS A 85 1.00 -8.58 -7.04
C LYS A 85 0.44 -7.76 -5.88
N ALA A 86 -0.75 -8.12 -5.40
CA ALA A 86 -1.36 -7.50 -4.23
C ALA A 86 -0.54 -7.74 -2.95
N THR A 87 -0.04 -8.97 -2.76
CA THR A 87 0.82 -9.34 -1.64
C THR A 87 2.12 -8.55 -1.65
N ARG A 88 2.79 -8.45 -2.81
CA ARG A 88 4.01 -7.66 -2.98
C ARG A 88 3.81 -6.17 -2.69
N LEU A 89 2.73 -5.57 -3.19
CA LEU A 89 2.41 -4.18 -2.90
C LEU A 89 2.23 -3.91 -1.40
N ASN A 90 1.55 -4.81 -0.67
CA ASN A 90 1.38 -4.67 0.78
C ASN A 90 2.73 -4.73 1.52
N ILE A 91 3.66 -5.59 1.07
CA ILE A 91 5.02 -5.67 1.62
C ILE A 91 5.78 -4.36 1.37
N GLU A 92 5.70 -3.80 0.16
CA GLU A 92 6.34 -2.53 -0.21
C GLU A 92 5.81 -1.35 0.63
N LEU A 93 4.48 -1.23 0.77
CA LEU A 93 3.84 -0.18 1.57
C LEU A 93 4.25 -0.24 3.04
N MET A 94 4.40 -1.45 3.60
CA MET A 94 4.86 -1.62 4.97
C MET A 94 6.34 -1.26 5.15
N HIS A 95 7.21 -1.56 4.17
CA HIS A 95 8.59 -1.07 4.19
C HIS A 95 8.64 0.45 4.17
N GLN A 96 7.82 1.08 3.33
CA GLN A 96 7.74 2.54 3.25
C GLN A 96 7.25 3.16 4.58
N ALA A 97 6.23 2.57 5.21
CA ALA A 97 5.75 3.05 6.52
C ALA A 97 6.84 2.98 7.60
N VAL A 98 7.64 1.91 7.61
CA VAL A 98 8.81 1.78 8.51
C VAL A 98 9.88 2.84 8.19
N PHE A 99 10.15 3.08 6.91
CA PHE A 99 11.12 4.09 6.47
C PHE A 99 10.68 5.52 6.82
N ASP A 100 9.40 5.85 6.62
CA ASP A 100 8.83 7.15 6.97
C ASP A 100 8.87 7.37 8.48
N MET A 101 8.63 6.32 9.29
CA MET A 101 8.78 6.37 10.75
C MET A 101 10.23 6.65 11.17
N LEU A 102 11.22 6.12 10.44
CA LEU A 102 12.64 6.42 10.65
C LEU A 102 13.02 7.84 10.19
N SER A 103 12.38 8.34 9.12
CA SER A 103 12.74 9.61 8.48
C SER A 103 12.07 10.83 9.11
N THR A 104 10.85 10.69 9.64
CA THR A 104 10.08 11.78 10.30
C THR A 104 10.50 12.03 11.74
N ALA A 105 11.24 11.11 12.35
CA ALA A 105 11.72 11.23 13.73
C ALA A 105 12.94 12.17 13.90
N GLY A 106 13.29 12.95 12.88
CA GLY A 106 14.46 13.84 12.85
C GLY A 106 14.24 15.19 12.16
N GLU A 107 13.00 15.70 12.11
CA GLU A 107 12.70 16.98 11.43
C GLU A 107 13.41 18.20 12.05
N ASP A 108 13.93 18.10 13.28
CA ASP A 108 14.64 19.18 13.97
C ASP A 108 16.18 19.04 13.96
N GLY A 109 16.73 18.09 13.20
CA GLY A 109 18.18 17.80 13.20
C GLY A 109 18.68 17.05 14.43
N GLU A 110 17.78 16.67 15.33
CA GLU A 110 18.07 15.79 16.46
C GLU A 110 18.22 14.34 16.00
N PRO A 111 19.15 13.56 16.61
CA PRO A 111 19.27 12.13 16.32
C PRO A 111 17.95 11.42 16.60
N VAL A 112 17.52 10.59 15.65
CA VAL A 112 16.38 9.68 15.82
C VAL A 112 16.64 8.80 17.03
N THR A 113 15.95 9.09 18.14
CA THR A 113 16.02 8.29 19.37
C THR A 113 14.82 7.37 19.42
N LEU A 114 15.07 6.09 19.19
CA LEU A 114 14.05 5.04 19.31
C LEU A 114 14.19 4.36 20.67
N GLU A 115 13.06 4.25 21.37
CA GLU A 115 12.99 3.44 22.59
C GLU A 115 13.22 1.96 22.26
N PRO A 116 13.83 1.16 23.16
CA PRO A 116 14.13 -0.26 22.91
C PRO A 116 12.91 -1.08 22.44
N MET A 117 11.72 -0.76 22.95
CA MET A 117 10.46 -1.39 22.53
C MET A 117 10.11 -1.06 21.08
N GLN A 118 10.32 0.19 20.65
CA GLN A 118 10.06 0.62 19.26
C GLN A 118 11.03 -0.09 18.31
N VAL A 119 12.32 -0.18 18.68
CA VAL A 119 13.33 -0.94 17.91
C VAL A 119 12.93 -2.40 17.78
N MET A 120 12.49 -3.04 18.87
CA MET A 120 12.06 -4.45 18.83
C MET A 120 10.82 -4.66 17.96
N LEU A 121 9.79 -3.82 18.10
CA LEU A 121 8.56 -3.93 17.29
C LEU A 121 8.87 -3.74 15.80
N MET A 122 9.79 -2.83 15.48
CA MET A 122 10.24 -2.59 14.12
C MET A 122 11.07 -3.77 13.57
N ALA A 123 12.01 -4.30 14.36
CA ALA A 123 12.76 -5.50 13.98
C ALA A 123 11.84 -6.70 13.71
N LYS A 124 10.79 -6.88 14.52
CA LYS A 124 9.76 -7.90 14.28
C LYS A 124 8.96 -7.63 13.02
N ALA A 125 8.58 -6.38 12.77
CA ALA A 125 7.87 -6.02 11.54
C ALA A 125 8.72 -6.36 10.30
N LEU A 126 10.02 -6.02 10.31
CA LEU A 126 10.96 -6.36 9.24
C LEU A 126 11.16 -7.88 9.08
N ASP A 127 11.28 -8.64 10.18
CA ASP A 127 11.37 -10.10 10.15
C ASP A 127 10.11 -10.74 9.53
N HIS A 128 8.92 -10.27 9.93
CA HIS A 128 7.66 -10.74 9.36
C HIS A 128 7.53 -10.38 7.86
N LEU A 129 7.98 -9.20 7.45
CA LEU A 129 8.02 -8.81 6.03
C LEU A 129 9.00 -9.69 5.23
N GLY A 130 10.18 -9.99 5.78
CA GLY A 130 11.14 -10.89 5.17
C GLY A 130 10.60 -12.30 4.97
N LYS A 131 9.88 -12.84 5.97
CA LYS A 131 9.19 -14.14 5.87
C LYS A 131 8.09 -14.13 4.82
N ALA A 132 7.23 -13.10 4.82
CA ALA A 132 6.18 -12.96 3.82
C ALA A 132 6.72 -12.88 2.39
N SER A 133 7.83 -12.14 2.18
CA SER A 133 8.51 -12.05 0.88
C SER A 133 9.06 -13.41 0.43
N LYS A 134 9.70 -14.15 1.35
CA LYS A 134 10.19 -15.51 1.06
C LYS A 134 9.07 -16.46 0.66
N ASP A 135 7.94 -16.41 1.36
CA ASP A 135 6.78 -17.24 1.07
C ASP A 135 6.13 -16.88 -0.28
N ASP A 136 6.08 -15.59 -0.64
CA ASP A 136 5.62 -15.12 -1.95
C ASP A 136 6.50 -15.64 -3.10
N VAL A 137 7.82 -15.58 -2.94
CA VAL A 137 8.77 -16.14 -3.90
C VAL A 137 8.60 -17.65 -4.02
N ALA A 138 8.50 -18.37 -2.90
CA ALA A 138 8.32 -19.82 -2.90
C ALA A 138 7.02 -20.24 -3.59
N ARG A 139 5.94 -19.49 -3.37
CA ARG A 139 4.65 -19.68 -4.04
C ARG A 139 4.77 -19.46 -5.54
N THR A 140 5.41 -18.37 -5.97
CA THR A 140 5.63 -18.05 -7.39
C THR A 140 6.40 -19.18 -8.09
N VAL A 141 7.51 -19.62 -7.51
CA VAL A 141 8.31 -20.74 -8.05
C VAL A 141 7.49 -22.03 -8.16
N ALA A 142 6.64 -22.32 -7.16
CA ALA A 142 5.78 -23.50 -7.19
C ALA A 142 4.72 -23.43 -8.30
N ILE A 143 4.16 -22.24 -8.57
CA ILE A 143 3.21 -22.00 -9.65
C ILE A 143 3.91 -22.20 -11.01
N GLU A 144 5.06 -21.57 -11.22
CA GLU A 144 5.83 -21.69 -12.45
C GLU A 144 6.26 -23.14 -12.73
N LYS A 145 6.72 -23.85 -11.70
CA LYS A 145 7.09 -25.27 -11.82
C LYS A 145 5.90 -26.13 -12.26
N ARG A 146 4.73 -25.96 -11.62
CA ARG A 146 3.51 -26.69 -12.00
C ARG A 146 3.05 -26.36 -13.42
N ALA A 147 3.15 -25.09 -13.82
CA ALA A 147 2.83 -24.67 -15.17
C ALA A 147 3.76 -25.32 -16.20
N ALA A 148 5.07 -25.34 -15.93
CA ALA A 148 6.06 -25.99 -16.78
C ALA A 148 5.86 -27.52 -16.85
N GLU A 149 5.57 -28.17 -15.73
CA GLU A 149 5.26 -29.61 -15.69
C GLU A 149 4.00 -29.94 -16.48
N LYS A 150 2.94 -29.14 -16.34
CA LYS A 150 1.70 -29.30 -17.10
C LYS A 150 1.93 -29.10 -18.60
N ALA A 151 2.63 -28.05 -18.99
CA ALA A 151 2.98 -27.80 -20.39
C ALA A 151 3.81 -28.93 -21.00
N ARG A 152 4.78 -29.47 -20.25
CA ARG A 152 5.56 -30.65 -20.67
C ARG A 152 4.67 -31.88 -20.84
N ALA A 153 3.78 -32.16 -19.89
CA ALA A 153 2.86 -33.29 -19.98
C ALA A 153 1.91 -33.17 -21.18
N GLU A 154 1.37 -31.98 -21.43
CA GLU A 154 0.52 -31.70 -22.61
C GLU A 154 1.32 -31.87 -23.91
N ALA A 155 2.56 -31.39 -23.97
CA ALA A 155 3.44 -31.58 -25.13
C ALA A 155 3.76 -33.06 -25.39
N LEU A 156 4.01 -33.84 -24.34
CA LEU A 156 4.19 -35.30 -24.40
C LEU A 156 2.94 -35.99 -24.97
N GLN A 157 1.75 -35.64 -24.47
CA GLN A 157 0.50 -36.21 -24.97
C GLN A 157 0.25 -35.86 -26.45
N GLN A 158 0.51 -34.63 -26.86
CA GLN A 158 0.39 -34.21 -28.25
C GLN A 158 1.40 -34.92 -29.15
N ALA A 159 2.64 -35.07 -28.68
CA ALA A 159 3.68 -35.83 -29.36
C ALA A 159 3.26 -37.29 -29.57
N GLU A 160 2.82 -37.97 -28.51
CA GLU A 160 2.35 -39.36 -28.59
C GLU A 160 1.16 -39.50 -29.55
N ALA A 161 0.18 -38.58 -29.49
CA ALA A 161 -0.95 -38.58 -30.41
C ALA A 161 -0.51 -38.41 -31.88
N ALA A 162 0.47 -37.55 -32.15
CA ALA A 162 1.05 -37.36 -33.49
C ALA A 162 1.78 -38.63 -33.98
N VAL A 163 2.52 -39.30 -33.10
CA VAL A 163 3.20 -40.57 -33.38
C VAL A 163 2.21 -41.69 -33.73
N VAL A 164 1.13 -41.81 -32.95
CA VAL A 164 0.07 -42.79 -33.22
C VAL A 164 -0.58 -42.50 -34.57
N LYS A 165 -0.91 -41.23 -34.84
CA LYS A 165 -1.50 -40.81 -36.12
C LYS A 165 -0.60 -41.07 -37.32
N ALA A 166 0.72 -41.01 -37.14
CA ALA A 166 1.70 -41.28 -38.18
C ALA A 166 1.88 -42.77 -38.51
N GLY A 167 1.19 -43.69 -37.84
CA GLY A 167 1.34 -45.15 -38.05
C GLY A 167 2.10 -45.87 -36.94
N GLY A 168 2.25 -45.23 -35.77
CA GLY A 168 2.85 -45.80 -34.58
C GLY A 168 4.39 -45.84 -34.60
N PRO A 169 5.02 -46.52 -33.63
CA PRO A 169 6.48 -46.51 -33.44
C PRO A 169 7.29 -47.02 -34.63
N LYS A 170 6.66 -47.73 -35.56
CA LYS A 170 7.27 -48.28 -36.77
C LYS A 170 7.32 -47.29 -37.94
N ALA A 171 6.52 -46.22 -37.91
CA ALA A 171 6.51 -45.16 -38.92
C ALA A 171 7.43 -43.98 -38.57
N LEU A 172 7.89 -43.90 -37.32
CA LEU A 172 8.90 -42.94 -36.87
C LEU A 172 10.30 -43.43 -37.25
N THR A 173 10.99 -42.66 -38.11
CA THR A 173 12.40 -42.92 -38.41
C THR A 173 13.26 -42.76 -37.14
N PRO A 174 14.44 -43.42 -37.08
CA PRO A 174 15.37 -43.27 -35.95
C PRO A 174 15.75 -41.81 -35.68
N GLU A 175 15.93 -40.99 -36.72
CA GLU A 175 16.26 -39.57 -36.61
C GLU A 175 15.13 -38.77 -35.96
N LEU A 176 13.86 -39.09 -36.27
CA LEU A 176 12.72 -38.41 -35.66
C LEU A 176 12.56 -38.75 -34.18
N LYS A 177 12.91 -39.96 -33.77
CA LYS A 177 12.88 -40.40 -32.36
C LYS A 177 13.95 -39.71 -31.52
N GLU A 178 15.15 -39.55 -32.08
CA GLU A 178 16.26 -38.80 -31.49
C GLU A 178 15.89 -37.31 -31.34
N ALA A 179 15.37 -36.68 -32.41
CA ALA A 179 14.93 -35.29 -32.38
C ALA A 179 13.80 -35.05 -31.35
N PHE A 180 12.85 -35.98 -31.23
CA PHE A 180 11.79 -35.91 -30.21
C PHE A 180 12.33 -36.04 -28.78
N LYS A 181 13.28 -36.96 -28.55
CA LYS A 181 13.93 -37.11 -27.23
C LYS A 181 14.72 -35.86 -26.85
N ALA A 182 15.46 -35.28 -27.80
CA ALA A 182 16.21 -34.06 -27.58
C ALA A 182 15.28 -32.87 -27.25
N MET A 183 14.15 -32.76 -27.94
CA MET A 183 13.16 -31.68 -27.72
C MET A 183 12.43 -31.80 -26.37
N LEU A 184 12.10 -33.01 -25.93
CA LEU A 184 11.34 -33.24 -24.68
C LEU A 184 12.21 -33.29 -23.43
N PHE A 185 13.42 -33.85 -23.55
CA PHE A 185 14.29 -34.12 -22.40
C PHE A 185 15.57 -33.29 -22.38
N GLY A 186 15.83 -32.47 -23.41
CA GLY A 186 17.02 -31.63 -23.50
C GLY A 186 18.33 -32.41 -23.58
N GLN A 187 18.29 -33.72 -23.79
CA GLN A 187 19.46 -34.57 -23.96
C GLN A 187 19.66 -34.86 -25.44
N SER A 188 20.63 -34.15 -26.03
CA SER A 188 21.29 -34.56 -27.27
C SER A 188 22.45 -35.47 -26.87
N ASN A 189 22.41 -36.74 -27.25
CA ASN A 189 23.59 -37.60 -27.09
C ASN A 189 24.67 -37.10 -28.06
N GLY A 190 25.81 -36.70 -27.50
CA GLY A 190 27.06 -36.57 -28.25
C GLY A 190 27.79 -37.90 -28.25
#